data_AF-A0A357V5G7-F1
#
_entry.id   AF-A0A357V5G7-F1
#
_cell.length_a   1.000
_cell.length_b   1.000
_cell.length_c   1.000
_cell.angle_alpha   90.00
_cell.angle_beta   90.00
_cell.angle_gamma   90.00
#
_symmetry.space_group_name_H-M   'P 1'
#
loop_
_entity.id
_entity.type
_entity.pdbx_description
1 polymer ?
#
loop_
_entity_poly.entity_id
_entity_poly.type
_entity_poly.pdbx_seq_one_letter_code
_entity_poly.pdbx_strand_id
1 'polypeptide(L)'
;TLGNDNLSLGRARPGEAPPAKRPMDHFGFVVDTKEDLQAWYDFMKAKGVNLLDTPADHFDGARSFHCTDPAGNVIQPIYHPAISGQRFEGP
;
A
#
# COMPACT_ATOMS: atom_id res chain seq x y z
N THR A 1 9.01 -3.21 -17.89
CA THR A 1 7.86 -3.04 -16.98
C THR A 1 6.71 -2.52 -17.82
N LEU A 2 5.83 -3.40 -18.26
CA LEU A 2 4.82 -3.11 -19.30
C LEU A 2 3.37 -3.18 -18.75
N GLY A 3 3.17 -3.10 -17.43
CA GLY A 3 1.84 -3.11 -16.80
C GLY A 3 1.38 -1.72 -16.40
N ASN A 4 0.12 -1.61 -15.95
CA ASN A 4 -0.50 -0.36 -15.51
C ASN A 4 0.14 0.28 -14.27
N ASP A 5 0.84 -0.52 -13.45
CA ASP A 5 1.50 -0.07 -12.24
C ASP A 5 2.87 -0.75 -12.10
N ASN A 6 3.91 0.02 -11.80
CA ASN A 6 5.25 -0.51 -11.58
C ASN A 6 5.95 0.19 -10.42
N LEU A 7 6.29 -0.56 -9.38
CA LEU A 7 7.07 -0.12 -8.23
C LEU A 7 8.37 -0.93 -8.17
N SER A 8 9.51 -0.23 -8.08
CA SER A 8 10.82 -0.85 -7.89
C SER A 8 11.44 -0.37 -6.59
N LEU A 9 11.78 -1.30 -5.71
CA LEU A 9 12.46 -1.03 -4.45
C LEU A 9 13.92 -1.51 -4.54
N GLY A 10 14.85 -0.58 -4.32
CA GLY A 10 16.27 -0.87 -4.25
C GLY A 10 16.72 -1.14 -2.82
N ARG A 11 17.67 -2.05 -2.64
CA ARG A 11 18.36 -2.22 -1.34
C ARG A 11 19.35 -1.07 -1.14
N ALA A 12 19.29 -0.42 0.02
CA ALA A 12 20.31 0.55 0.43
C ALA A 12 21.70 -0.12 0.53
N ARG A 13 22.77 0.63 0.26
CA ARG A 13 24.12 0.08 0.38
C ARG A 13 24.46 -0.16 1.86
N PRO A 14 25.27 -1.19 2.18
CA PRO A 14 25.74 -1.39 3.54
C PRO A 14 26.42 -0.13 4.08
N GLY A 15 26.04 0.31 5.29
CA GLY A 15 26.61 1.50 5.94
C GLY A 15 26.02 2.84 5.50
N GLU A 16 25.09 2.84 4.54
CA GLU A 16 24.35 4.04 4.17
C GLU A 16 23.33 4.37 5.26
N ALA A 17 23.48 5.53 5.91
CA ALA A 17 22.51 5.97 6.91
C ALA A 17 21.17 6.26 6.21
N PRO A 18 20.02 5.87 6.81
CA PRO A 18 18.73 6.26 6.28
C PRO A 18 18.66 7.79 6.19
N PRO A 19 18.03 8.34 5.13
CA PRO A 19 17.95 9.78 4.96
C PRO A 19 17.23 10.41 6.17
N ALA A 20 17.74 11.55 6.65
CA ALA A 20 17.18 12.24 7.82
C ALA A 20 15.71 12.63 7.66
N LYS A 21 15.24 12.74 6.41
CA LYS A 21 13.84 12.94 6.05
C LYS A 21 13.43 11.87 5.05
N ARG A 22 12.27 11.27 5.25
CA ARG A 22 11.70 10.34 4.27
C ARG A 22 11.38 11.12 2.99
N PRO A 23 11.81 10.65 1.81
CA PRO A 23 11.56 11.34 0.56
C PRO A 23 10.10 11.23 0.12
N MET A 24 9.34 10.31 0.69
CA MET A 24 7.91 10.09 0.41
C MET A 24 7.17 9.80 1.71
N ASP A 25 5.90 10.19 1.77
CA ASP A 25 5.05 9.95 2.94
C ASP A 25 4.57 8.49 3.00
N HIS A 26 4.09 7.95 1.87
CA HIS A 26 3.64 6.56 1.72
C HIS A 26 3.55 6.15 0.24
N PHE A 27 3.31 4.87 -0.03
CA PHE A 27 2.87 4.37 -1.34
C PHE A 27 1.72 3.37 -1.19
N GLY A 28 0.81 3.38 -2.16
CA GLY A 28 -0.42 2.60 -2.10
C GLY A 28 -0.38 1.32 -2.95
N PHE A 29 -1.13 0.31 -2.51
CA PHE A 29 -1.46 -0.86 -3.33
C PHE A 29 -2.97 -0.94 -3.48
N VAL A 30 -3.44 -0.91 -4.74
CA VAL A 30 -4.86 -0.98 -5.05
C VAL A 30 -5.37 -2.40 -4.82
N VAL A 31 -6.50 -2.53 -4.15
CA VAL A 31 -7.29 -3.78 -4.07
C VAL A 31 -8.58 -3.63 -4.86
N ASP A 32 -9.13 -4.73 -5.35
CA ASP A 32 -10.29 -4.72 -6.23
C ASP A 32 -11.58 -4.36 -5.51
N THR A 33 -11.74 -4.80 -4.25
CA THR A 33 -12.98 -4.60 -3.49
C THR A 33 -12.72 -4.11 -2.06
N LYS A 34 -13.75 -3.55 -1.42
CA LYS A 34 -13.68 -3.16 0.00
C LYS A 34 -13.57 -4.39 0.91
N GLU A 35 -14.12 -5.51 0.49
CA GLU A 35 -14.04 -6.79 1.17
C GLU A 35 -12.60 -7.34 1.14
N ASP A 36 -11.92 -7.25 0.00
CA ASP A 36 -10.50 -7.60 -0.11
C ASP A 36 -9.64 -6.73 0.81
N LEU A 37 -9.94 -5.43 0.90
CA LEU A 37 -9.27 -4.53 1.83
C LEU A 37 -9.40 -5.01 3.28
N GLN A 38 -10.61 -5.41 3.68
CA GLN A 38 -10.86 -5.91 5.03
C GLN A 38 -10.14 -7.23 5.28
N ALA A 39 -10.16 -8.16 4.31
CA ALA A 39 -9.45 -9.42 4.41
C ALA A 39 -7.93 -9.22 4.56
N TRP A 40 -7.35 -8.26 3.83
CA TRP A 40 -5.95 -7.88 3.99
C TRP A 40 -5.63 -7.33 5.38
N TYR A 41 -6.49 -6.46 5.90
CA TYR A 41 -6.34 -5.92 7.25
C TYR A 41 -6.31 -7.04 8.30
N ASP A 42 -7.27 -7.97 8.25
CA ASP A 42 -7.38 -9.07 9.20
C ASP A 42 -6.19 -10.03 9.11
N PHE A 43 -5.75 -10.33 7.87
CA PHE A 43 -4.55 -11.12 7.63
C PHE A 43 -3.30 -10.45 8.21
N MET A 44 -3.07 -9.17 7.91
CA MET A 44 -1.90 -8.42 8.39
C MET A 44 -1.89 -8.30 9.91
N LYS A 45 -3.06 -8.06 10.52
CA LYS A 45 -3.23 -8.07 11.97
C LYS A 45 -2.84 -9.40 12.58
N ALA A 46 -3.33 -10.51 12.02
CA ALA A 46 -3.00 -11.86 12.48
C ALA A 46 -1.51 -12.20 12.32
N LYS A 47 -0.81 -11.57 11.37
CA LYS A 47 0.64 -11.71 11.15
C LYS A 47 1.48 -10.78 12.02
N GLY A 48 0.88 -9.92 12.83
CA GLY A 48 1.61 -8.97 13.68
C GLY A 48 2.29 -7.85 12.89
N VAL A 49 1.76 -7.50 11.71
CA VAL A 49 2.20 -6.31 10.97
C VAL A 49 1.90 -5.07 11.81
N ASN A 50 2.77 -4.07 11.75
CA ASN A 50 2.55 -2.79 12.40
C ASN A 50 1.47 -1.99 11.65
N LEU A 51 0.22 -2.12 12.08
CA LEU A 51 -0.94 -1.38 11.59
C LEU A 51 -1.01 -0.01 12.27
N LEU A 52 -1.12 1.05 11.48
CA LEU A 52 -1.15 2.43 11.98
C LEU A 52 -2.58 2.92 12.26
N ASP A 53 -3.56 2.36 11.56
CA ASP A 53 -4.99 2.64 11.72
C ASP A 53 -5.84 1.42 11.31
N THR A 54 -7.15 1.62 11.20
CA THR A 54 -8.13 0.61 10.77
C THR A 54 -8.80 1.03 9.47
N PRO A 55 -9.33 0.10 8.66
CA PRO A 55 -9.99 0.43 7.40
C PRO A 55 -11.11 1.46 7.57
N ALA A 56 -10.97 2.60 6.89
CA ALA A 56 -11.91 3.71 6.95
C ALA A 56 -12.38 4.12 5.55
N ASP A 57 -13.65 4.50 5.44
CA ASP A 57 -14.20 5.05 4.20
C ASP A 57 -13.88 6.55 4.09
N HIS A 58 -13.54 6.97 2.88
CA HIS A 58 -13.27 8.36 2.52
C HIS A 58 -14.48 8.98 1.82
N PHE A 59 -14.53 10.30 1.76
CA PHE A 59 -15.63 11.04 1.14
C PHE A 59 -15.78 10.76 -0.37
N ASP A 60 -14.67 10.45 -1.05
CA ASP A 60 -14.62 10.08 -2.47
C ASP A 60 -15.03 8.63 -2.75
N GLY A 61 -15.46 7.89 -1.72
CA GLY A 61 -15.86 6.49 -1.81
C GLY A 61 -14.70 5.49 -1.72
N ALA A 62 -13.45 5.96 -1.65
CA ALA A 62 -12.31 5.11 -1.36
C ALA A 62 -12.40 4.51 0.05
N ARG A 63 -11.65 3.45 0.28
CA ARG A 63 -11.47 2.83 1.60
C ARG A 63 -10.01 2.42 1.74
N SER A 64 -9.35 2.79 2.82
CA SER A 64 -7.95 2.42 3.03
C SER A 64 -7.61 2.24 4.51
N PHE A 65 -6.44 1.65 4.74
CA PHE A 65 -5.74 1.68 6.03
C PHE A 65 -4.23 1.85 5.76
N HIS A 66 -3.45 2.06 6.81
CA HIS A 66 -2.01 2.22 6.74
C HIS A 66 -1.29 1.20 7.61
N CYS A 67 -0.14 0.74 7.14
CA CYS A 67 0.78 -0.11 7.88
C CYS A 67 2.23 0.25 7.55
N THR A 68 3.19 -0.32 8.28
CA THR A 68 4.60 -0.21 7.92
C THR A 68 5.21 -1.53 7.50
N ASP A 69 6.06 -1.48 6.49
CA ASP A 69 6.95 -2.60 6.15
C ASP A 69 8.11 -2.72 7.16
N PRO A 70 8.97 -3.75 7.06
CA PRO A 70 10.12 -3.94 7.95
C PRO A 70 11.18 -2.83 7.88
N ALA A 71 11.26 -2.10 6.77
CA ALA A 71 12.14 -0.93 6.62
C ALA A 71 11.49 0.36 7.16
N GLY A 72 10.26 0.25 7.66
CA GLY A 72 9.47 1.33 8.22
C GLY A 72 8.71 2.14 7.18
N ASN A 73 8.75 1.80 5.88
CA ASN A 73 7.99 2.51 4.85
C ASN A 73 6.50 2.43 5.14
N VAL A 74 5.76 3.53 4.97
CA VAL A 74 4.31 3.53 5.13
C VAL A 74 3.67 3.01 3.84
N ILE A 75 2.87 1.97 3.99
CA ILE A 75 2.10 1.34 2.92
C ILE A 75 0.62 1.63 3.14
N GLN A 76 -0.09 1.95 2.06
CA GLN A 76 -1.53 2.16 2.06
C GLN A 76 -2.25 1.15 1.17
N PRO A 77 -2.76 0.03 1.70
CA PRO A 77 -3.76 -0.74 0.97
C PRO A 77 -5.01 0.11 0.76
N ILE A 78 -5.50 0.18 -0.48
CA ILE A 78 -6.61 1.09 -0.84
C ILE A 78 -7.54 0.45 -1.87
N TYR A 79 -8.84 0.50 -1.58
CA TYR A 79 -9.88 0.44 -2.60
C TYR A 79 -10.19 1.87 -3.03
N HIS A 80 -10.24 2.14 -4.34
CA HIS A 80 -10.65 3.44 -4.85
C HIS A 80 -11.55 3.27 -6.09
N PRO A 81 -12.78 3.82 -6.09
CA PRO A 81 -13.81 3.48 -7.08
C PRO A 81 -13.41 3.77 -8.54
N ALA A 82 -12.52 4.73 -8.77
CA ALA A 82 -12.06 5.08 -10.12
C ALA A 82 -10.96 4.16 -10.67
N ILE A 83 -10.24 3.40 -9.82
CA ILE A 83 -9.03 2.67 -10.23
C ILE A 83 -9.00 1.20 -9.80
N SER A 84 -9.77 0.82 -8.78
CA SER A 84 -9.96 -0.58 -8.39
C SER A 84 -10.63 -1.36 -9.52
N GLY A 85 -10.19 -2.60 -9.73
CA GLY A 85 -10.69 -3.43 -10.83
C GLY A 85 -10.05 -3.14 -12.20
N GLN A 86 -9.18 -2.13 -12.32
CA GLN A 86 -8.44 -1.91 -13.56
C GLN A 86 -7.66 -3.18 -13.95
N ARG A 87 -7.68 -3.49 -15.24
CA ARG A 87 -6.94 -4.58 -15.83
C ARG A 87 -6.01 -4.02 -16.88
N PHE A 88 -4.80 -4.55 -16.93
CA PHE A 88 -3.95 -4.32 -18.09
C PHE A 88 -4.49 -5.15 -19.24
N GLU A 89 -5.32 -4.52 -20.06
CA GLU A 89 -5.68 -5.00 -21.38
C GLU A 89 -4.56 -4.52 -22.31
N GLY A 90 -3.49 -5.31 -22.43
CA GLY A 90 -2.42 -4.98 -23.38
C GLY A 90 -2.93 -4.88 -24.82
N PRO A 91 -2.09 -4.49 -25.78
CA PRO A 91 -2.30 -4.95 -27.15
C PRO A 91 -2.28 -6.49 -27.23
#